data_AF-A0A414ADE3-F1
#
_entry.id   AF-A0A414ADE3-F1
#
_cell.length_a   1.000
_cell.length_b   1.000
_cell.length_c   1.000
_cell.angle_alpha   90.00
_cell.angle_beta   90.00
_cell.angle_gamma   90.00
#
_symmetry.space_group_name_H-M   'P 1'
#
loop_
_entity.id
_entity.type
_entity.pdbx_description
1 polymer ?
#
loop_
_entity_poly.entity_id
_entity_poly.type
_entity_poly.pdbx_seq_one_letter_code
_entity_poly.pdbx_strand_id
1 'polypeptide(L)'
;MAYQPFYEITDWQELPSQKTPINRPNLLHAENGIKEADKRIVQLDAKKAELSLVNLLVRSIVVDAKTGVITVTQQNGTVTTYDLDIEKVIANFDITDDNVLILTLADGTTKEVDLTKFVNTFSSTATISMSMKDRVVTAEIIDGSVTMDKLDAAIQGEFRQYMLDAQSARDSALQYQKFAKRYAIGDSEFVGSETDNAKYYYEQTKTNAEIAASNAQSAEVDSETATAQAAIATQKATNASASANNAAADAQIATQKAEVATQQAQVAAEKAQAASTSESNAIEQAQAASDSALLSKRYAVGGVIAEDTQDNAGWYYQQCKSIKAEVEATADLVIPRFYIDFTTGKLMSDKAAQGMRFWIENGKFYGETEATV
;
A
#
# COMPACT_ATOMS: atom_id res chain seq x y z
N MET A 1 84.46 -137.96 -13.56
CA MET A 1 84.54 -139.24 -12.83
C MET A 1 85.92 -139.28 -12.22
N ALA A 2 86.05 -139.30 -10.89
CA ALA A 2 87.34 -139.17 -10.22
C ALA A 2 88.28 -140.31 -10.61
N TYR A 3 89.54 -140.01 -10.90
CA TYR A 3 90.55 -141.04 -11.16
C TYR A 3 90.69 -141.94 -9.93
N GLN A 4 90.79 -143.25 -10.17
CA GLN A 4 91.06 -144.24 -9.12
C GLN A 4 92.49 -144.76 -9.29
N PRO A 5 93.14 -145.20 -8.21
CA PRO A 5 94.39 -145.93 -8.31
C PRO A 5 94.19 -147.12 -9.25
N PHE A 6 95.05 -147.23 -10.25
CA PHE A 6 95.00 -148.30 -11.25
C PHE A 6 96.22 -149.22 -11.14
N TYR A 7 97.34 -148.68 -10.69
CA TYR A 7 98.60 -149.41 -10.72
C TYR A 7 98.81 -150.26 -9.47
N GLU A 8 98.90 -151.58 -9.68
CA GLU A 8 99.30 -152.54 -8.66
C GLU A 8 100.70 -153.10 -8.93
N ILE A 9 101.46 -153.28 -7.86
CA ILE A 9 102.82 -153.79 -7.91
C ILE A 9 102.77 -155.28 -8.24
N THR A 10 103.57 -155.69 -9.22
CA THR A 10 103.77 -157.09 -9.59
C THR A 10 104.53 -157.82 -8.49
N ASP A 11 104.13 -159.05 -8.14
CA ASP A 11 104.88 -159.87 -7.17
C ASP A 11 106.17 -160.42 -7.80
N TRP A 12 107.22 -159.60 -7.74
CA TRP A 12 108.54 -159.95 -8.23
C TRP A 12 109.22 -161.00 -7.34
N GLN A 13 109.85 -162.00 -7.96
CA GLN A 13 110.59 -163.08 -7.30
C GLN A 13 112.11 -162.87 -7.44
N GLU A 14 112.89 -163.49 -6.55
CA GLU A 14 114.36 -163.53 -6.65
C GLU A 14 114.83 -164.74 -7.47
N LEU A 15 116.04 -164.67 -8.02
CA LEU A 15 116.67 -165.80 -8.71
C LEU A 15 116.73 -167.04 -7.79
N PRO A 16 116.51 -168.26 -8.32
CA PRO A 16 116.57 -168.64 -9.73
C PRO A 16 115.24 -168.51 -10.52
N SER A 17 114.24 -167.74 -10.06
CA SER A 17 112.97 -167.61 -10.78
C SER A 17 113.15 -167.12 -12.22
N GLN A 18 112.64 -167.89 -13.19
CA GLN A 18 112.57 -167.47 -14.60
C GLN A 18 111.48 -166.42 -14.84
N LYS A 19 110.66 -166.09 -13.82
CA LYS A 19 109.55 -165.14 -13.97
C LYS A 19 109.99 -163.67 -13.87
N THR A 20 111.25 -163.40 -13.51
CA THR A 20 111.76 -162.03 -13.27
C THR A 20 113.09 -161.77 -13.99
N PRO A 21 113.17 -160.79 -14.91
CA PRO A 21 114.40 -160.52 -15.70
C PRO A 21 115.59 -159.96 -14.91
N ILE A 22 115.34 -159.28 -13.78
CA ILE A 22 116.34 -158.63 -12.91
C ILE A 22 115.94 -158.87 -11.44
N ASN A 23 116.85 -158.61 -10.48
CA ASN A 23 116.59 -158.84 -9.06
C ASN A 23 115.37 -158.03 -8.54
N ARG A 24 114.58 -158.66 -7.67
CA ARG A 24 113.34 -158.13 -7.07
C ARG A 24 113.44 -156.67 -6.55
N PRO A 25 114.51 -156.23 -5.89
CA PRO A 25 114.55 -154.91 -5.26
C PRO A 25 114.54 -153.75 -6.26
N ASN A 26 115.20 -153.90 -7.40
CA ASN A 26 115.30 -152.84 -8.41
C ASN A 26 113.96 -152.64 -9.15
N LEU A 27 113.26 -153.74 -9.47
CA LEU A 27 111.92 -153.67 -10.05
C LEU A 27 110.91 -153.09 -9.06
N LEU A 28 110.96 -153.51 -7.79
CA LEU A 28 110.12 -152.92 -6.74
C LEU A 28 110.36 -151.41 -6.59
N HIS A 29 111.57 -150.90 -6.75
CA HIS A 29 111.82 -149.45 -6.70
C HIS A 29 111.13 -148.71 -7.85
N ALA A 30 111.24 -149.21 -9.07
CA ALA A 30 110.60 -148.61 -10.24
C ALA A 30 109.07 -148.65 -10.12
N GLU A 31 108.51 -149.81 -9.79
CA GLU A 31 107.06 -149.98 -9.63
C GLU A 31 106.50 -149.18 -8.43
N ASN A 32 107.24 -149.06 -7.33
CA ASN A 32 106.85 -148.16 -6.23
C ASN A 32 106.80 -146.70 -6.68
N GLY A 33 107.74 -146.26 -7.52
CA GLY A 33 107.72 -144.93 -8.13
C GLY A 33 106.49 -144.70 -9.00
N ILE A 34 106.11 -145.71 -9.80
CA ILE A 34 104.89 -145.68 -10.63
C ILE A 34 103.63 -145.64 -9.75
N LYS A 35 103.55 -146.48 -8.71
CA LYS A 35 102.44 -146.49 -7.74
C LYS A 35 102.31 -145.15 -7.02
N GLU A 36 103.42 -144.52 -6.67
CA GLU A 36 103.43 -143.20 -6.02
C GLU A 36 103.02 -142.08 -7.00
N ALA A 37 103.45 -142.15 -8.27
CA ALA A 37 102.99 -141.23 -9.31
C ALA A 37 101.48 -141.35 -9.55
N ASP A 38 100.95 -142.57 -9.62
CA ASP A 38 99.52 -142.84 -9.74
C ASP A 38 98.73 -142.23 -8.57
N LYS A 39 99.18 -142.46 -7.32
CA LYS A 39 98.60 -141.81 -6.13
C LYS A 39 98.62 -140.28 -6.20
N ARG A 40 99.70 -139.66 -6.67
CA ARG A 40 99.80 -138.20 -6.82
C ARG A 40 98.87 -137.66 -7.90
N ILE A 41 98.67 -138.40 -8.99
CA ILE A 41 97.70 -138.05 -10.03
C ILE A 41 96.27 -138.07 -9.46
N VAL A 42 95.92 -139.11 -8.70
CA VAL A 42 94.63 -139.18 -8.00
C VAL A 42 94.46 -138.01 -7.01
N GLN A 43 95.50 -137.69 -6.23
CA GLN A 43 95.46 -136.54 -5.32
C GLN A 43 95.35 -135.19 -6.04
N LEU A 44 95.99 -135.03 -7.19
CA LEU A 44 95.94 -133.80 -7.98
C LEU A 44 94.56 -133.63 -8.65
N ASP A 45 93.96 -134.73 -9.12
CA ASP A 45 92.57 -134.75 -9.59
C ASP A 45 91.57 -134.41 -8.48
N ALA A 46 91.81 -134.91 -7.26
CA ALA A 46 90.97 -134.60 -6.10
C ALA A 46 91.13 -133.16 -5.58
N LYS A 47 92.26 -132.49 -5.85
CA LYS A 47 92.56 -131.14 -5.36
C LYS A 47 92.38 -130.03 -6.40
N LYS A 48 92.38 -130.34 -7.71
CA LYS A 48 92.14 -129.33 -8.74
C LYS A 48 90.70 -128.84 -8.66
N ALA A 49 90.49 -127.56 -8.95
CA ALA A 49 89.14 -127.04 -9.10
C ALA A 49 88.51 -127.58 -10.38
N GLU A 50 87.24 -127.99 -10.31
CA GLU A 50 86.47 -128.40 -11.48
C GLU A 50 86.39 -127.25 -12.48
N LEU A 51 86.63 -127.54 -13.76
CA LEU A 51 86.60 -126.53 -14.82
C LEU A 51 85.24 -125.81 -14.88
N SER A 52 84.15 -126.53 -14.58
CA SER A 52 82.79 -125.97 -14.49
C SER A 52 82.65 -124.92 -13.39
N LEU A 53 83.37 -125.06 -12.27
CA LEU A 53 83.36 -124.10 -11.17
C LEU A 53 84.24 -122.89 -11.48
N VAL A 54 85.43 -123.12 -12.03
CA VAL A 54 86.38 -122.06 -12.42
C VAL A 54 85.76 -121.16 -13.49
N ASN A 55 85.02 -121.74 -14.43
CA ASN A 55 84.32 -121.02 -15.49
C ASN A 55 83.29 -120.01 -14.97
N LEU A 56 82.72 -120.24 -13.80
CA LEU A 56 81.74 -119.35 -13.16
C LEU A 56 82.37 -118.24 -12.33
N LEU A 57 83.69 -118.29 -12.08
CA LEU A 57 84.39 -117.23 -11.36
C LEU A 57 84.45 -115.95 -12.19
N VAL A 58 84.53 -114.81 -11.49
CA VAL A 58 84.59 -113.50 -12.13
C VAL A 58 85.98 -113.25 -12.71
N ARG A 59 86.01 -112.87 -13.99
CA ARG A 59 87.21 -112.39 -14.68
C ARG A 59 87.40 -110.89 -14.53
N SER A 60 86.31 -110.12 -14.68
CA SER A 60 86.35 -108.66 -14.57
C SER A 60 84.99 -108.07 -14.21
N ILE A 61 85.03 -106.90 -13.58
CA ILE A 61 83.86 -106.07 -13.28
C ILE A 61 84.14 -104.67 -13.81
N VAL A 62 83.21 -104.13 -14.59
CA VAL A 62 83.24 -102.75 -15.10
C VAL A 62 81.98 -102.04 -14.65
N VAL A 63 82.12 -100.82 -14.14
CA VAL A 63 81.01 -99.96 -13.72
C VAL A 63 80.99 -98.73 -14.62
N ASP A 64 79.86 -98.49 -15.28
CA ASP A 64 79.61 -97.21 -15.94
C ASP A 64 78.99 -96.24 -14.93
N ALA A 65 79.77 -95.24 -14.52
CA ALA A 65 79.35 -94.27 -13.51
C ALA A 65 78.23 -93.32 -13.98
N LYS A 66 77.95 -93.23 -15.29
CA LYS A 66 76.88 -92.38 -15.83
C LYS A 66 75.55 -93.11 -15.88
N THR A 67 75.57 -94.39 -16.24
CA THR A 67 74.36 -95.21 -16.38
C THR A 67 74.09 -96.09 -15.16
N GLY A 68 75.07 -96.30 -14.28
CA GLY A 68 74.94 -97.19 -13.12
C GLY A 68 75.08 -98.68 -13.47
N VAL A 69 75.30 -99.02 -14.74
CA VAL A 69 75.36 -100.41 -15.20
C VAL A 69 76.68 -101.06 -14.76
N ILE A 70 76.55 -102.16 -14.01
CA ILE A 70 77.65 -103.04 -13.61
C ILE A 70 77.69 -104.23 -14.55
N THR A 71 78.77 -104.38 -15.29
CA THR A 71 79.01 -105.51 -16.19
C THR A 71 80.00 -106.48 -15.56
N VAL A 72 79.54 -107.68 -15.22
CA VAL A 72 80.36 -108.77 -14.69
C VAL A 72 80.63 -109.75 -15.82
N THR A 73 81.92 -110.03 -16.08
CA THR A 73 82.32 -111.06 -17.04
C THR A 73 82.95 -112.23 -16.31
N GLN A 74 82.44 -113.43 -16.54
CA GLN A 74 82.95 -114.67 -15.96
C GLN A 74 84.12 -115.22 -16.79
N GLN A 75 84.91 -116.14 -16.22
CA GLN A 75 86.10 -116.70 -16.88
C GLN A 75 85.77 -117.40 -18.21
N ASN A 76 84.61 -118.05 -18.30
CA ASN A 76 84.11 -118.66 -19.55
C ASN A 76 83.66 -117.65 -20.63
N GLY A 77 83.67 -116.35 -20.32
CA GLY A 77 83.22 -115.28 -21.23
C GLY A 77 81.73 -114.93 -21.13
N THR A 78 80.93 -115.60 -20.29
CA THR A 78 79.55 -115.19 -20.01
C THR A 78 79.54 -113.80 -19.38
N VAL A 79 78.70 -112.92 -19.92
CA VAL A 79 78.52 -111.55 -19.43
C VAL A 79 77.16 -111.44 -18.75
N THR A 80 77.12 -110.84 -17.57
CA THR A 80 75.89 -110.50 -16.85
C THR A 80 75.94 -109.03 -16.47
N THR A 81 74.86 -108.30 -16.76
CA THR A 81 74.72 -106.87 -16.47
C THR A 81 73.70 -106.66 -15.36
N TYR A 82 74.03 -105.80 -14.41
CA TYR A 82 73.12 -105.30 -13.38
C TYR A 82 72.96 -103.81 -13.56
N ASP A 83 71.74 -103.35 -13.75
CA ASP A 83 71.43 -101.94 -13.91
C ASP A 83 71.05 -101.35 -12.55
N LEU A 84 71.76 -100.30 -12.13
CA LEU A 84 71.42 -99.55 -10.93
C LEU A 84 70.63 -98.33 -11.38
N ASP A 85 69.40 -98.15 -10.87
CA ASP A 85 68.48 -97.04 -11.20
C ASP A 85 68.98 -95.64 -10.71
N ILE A 86 70.28 -95.37 -10.75
CA ILE A 86 70.90 -94.13 -10.25
C ILE A 86 70.47 -92.93 -11.08
N GLU A 87 70.15 -93.13 -12.36
CA GLU A 87 69.61 -92.12 -13.29
C GLU A 87 68.23 -91.62 -12.86
N LYS A 88 67.51 -92.35 -12.00
CA LYS A 88 66.18 -91.95 -11.50
C LYS A 88 66.24 -91.11 -10.23
N VAL A 89 67.41 -90.96 -9.62
CA VAL A 89 67.57 -90.18 -8.39
C VAL A 89 67.61 -88.69 -8.72
N ILE A 90 66.84 -87.87 -7.98
CA ILE A 90 66.86 -86.42 -8.12
C ILE A 90 68.11 -85.88 -7.43
N ALA A 91 68.96 -85.20 -8.20
CA ALA A 91 70.18 -84.57 -7.72
C ALA A 91 69.97 -83.12 -7.29
N ASN A 92 69.05 -82.40 -7.94
CA ASN A 92 68.71 -81.02 -7.60
C ASN A 92 67.24 -80.71 -7.91
N PHE A 93 66.68 -79.71 -7.22
CA PHE A 93 65.38 -79.14 -7.54
C PHE A 93 65.45 -77.61 -7.53
N ASP A 94 64.77 -76.96 -8.47
CA ASP A 94 64.71 -75.51 -8.58
C ASP A 94 63.33 -75.06 -9.09
N ILE A 95 62.96 -73.80 -8.84
CA ILE A 95 61.72 -73.19 -9.32
C ILE A 95 62.08 -71.96 -10.15
N THR A 96 61.60 -71.91 -11.39
CA THR A 96 61.81 -70.76 -12.28
C THR A 96 60.87 -69.60 -11.97
N ASP A 97 61.21 -68.41 -12.48
CA ASP A 97 60.35 -67.20 -12.42
C ASP A 97 58.98 -67.42 -13.08
N ASP A 98 58.89 -68.35 -14.05
CA ASP A 98 57.64 -68.75 -14.72
C ASP A 98 56.83 -69.80 -13.91
N ASN A 99 57.18 -70.03 -12.64
CA ASN A 99 56.57 -71.02 -11.75
C ASN A 99 56.65 -72.46 -12.30
N VAL A 100 57.79 -72.86 -12.85
CA VAL A 100 58.04 -74.26 -13.25
C VAL A 100 59.01 -74.89 -12.26
N LEU A 101 58.60 -75.99 -11.62
CA LEU A 101 59.50 -76.81 -10.80
C LEU A 101 60.33 -77.70 -11.73
N ILE A 102 61.63 -77.49 -11.73
CA ILE A 102 62.61 -78.28 -12.47
C ILE A 102 63.27 -79.27 -11.52
N LEU A 103 63.12 -80.56 -11.80
CA LEU A 103 63.81 -81.64 -11.11
C LEU A 103 64.96 -82.13 -11.98
N THR A 104 66.20 -81.94 -11.56
CA THR A 104 67.39 -82.44 -12.26
C THR A 104 67.77 -83.81 -11.70
N LEU A 105 67.80 -84.82 -12.56
CA LEU A 105 68.18 -86.18 -12.25
C LEU A 105 69.71 -86.34 -12.21
N ALA A 106 70.20 -87.38 -11.57
CA ALA A 106 71.64 -87.62 -11.40
C ALA A 106 72.38 -87.88 -12.73
N ASP A 107 71.68 -88.29 -13.78
CA ASP A 107 72.21 -88.45 -15.14
C ASP A 107 72.30 -87.11 -15.91
N GLY A 108 71.81 -86.01 -15.33
CA GLY A 108 71.78 -84.67 -15.89
C GLY A 108 70.51 -84.33 -16.68
N THR A 109 69.57 -85.25 -16.84
CA THR A 109 68.26 -84.97 -17.47
C THR A 109 67.33 -84.22 -16.52
N THR A 110 66.33 -83.52 -17.06
CA THR A 110 65.39 -82.72 -16.27
C THR A 110 63.95 -83.18 -16.45
N LYS A 111 63.14 -83.01 -15.40
CA LYS A 111 61.68 -83.12 -15.44
C LYS A 111 61.07 -81.81 -14.98
N GLU A 112 60.15 -81.28 -15.79
CA GLU A 112 59.51 -80.00 -15.52
C GLU A 112 58.05 -80.22 -15.07
N VAL A 113 57.66 -79.52 -14.02
CA VAL A 113 56.29 -79.49 -13.51
C VAL A 113 55.82 -78.04 -13.48
N ASP A 114 54.87 -77.74 -14.36
CA ASP A 114 54.22 -76.43 -14.44
C ASP A 114 53.33 -76.20 -13.20
N LEU A 115 53.75 -75.28 -12.32
CA LEU A 115 53.02 -74.95 -11.10
C LEU A 115 51.88 -73.95 -11.34
N THR A 116 51.83 -73.28 -12.50
CA THR A 116 50.77 -72.30 -12.81
C THR A 116 49.39 -72.93 -12.82
N LYS A 117 49.30 -74.21 -13.19
CA LYS A 117 48.06 -75.00 -13.15
C LYS A 117 47.49 -75.21 -11.75
N PHE A 118 48.29 -74.98 -10.71
CA PHE A 118 47.87 -75.06 -9.32
C PHE A 118 47.53 -73.69 -8.72
N VAL A 119 47.70 -72.60 -9.48
CA VAL A 119 47.37 -71.23 -9.06
C VAL A 119 46.08 -70.79 -9.75
N ASN A 120 45.00 -70.62 -8.99
CA ASN A 120 43.77 -69.99 -9.51
C ASN A 120 44.02 -68.49 -9.75
N THR A 121 43.81 -68.02 -10.97
CA THR A 121 43.88 -66.59 -11.32
C THR A 121 42.47 -65.99 -11.43
N PHE A 122 42.30 -64.76 -10.94
CA PHE A 122 41.07 -63.99 -11.06
C PHE A 122 41.44 -62.53 -11.36
N SER A 123 40.58 -61.85 -12.11
CA SER A 123 40.77 -60.45 -12.50
C SER A 123 39.54 -59.63 -12.16
N SER A 124 39.77 -58.38 -11.76
CA SER A 124 38.69 -57.41 -11.58
C SER A 124 38.17 -56.95 -12.94
N THR A 125 36.90 -56.60 -12.99
CA THR A 125 36.24 -55.95 -14.13
C THR A 125 35.86 -54.51 -13.78
N ALA A 126 35.28 -53.76 -14.71
CA ALA A 126 34.75 -52.42 -14.44
C ALA A 126 33.57 -52.41 -13.45
N THR A 127 32.89 -53.56 -13.24
CA THR A 127 31.71 -53.67 -12.35
C THR A 127 32.00 -54.43 -11.07
N ILE A 128 32.85 -55.46 -11.14
CA ILE A 128 33.15 -56.35 -10.03
C ILE A 128 34.65 -56.27 -9.72
N SER A 129 34.98 -55.85 -8.50
CA SER A 129 36.32 -55.96 -7.95
C SER A 129 36.50 -57.33 -7.30
N MET A 130 37.62 -57.99 -7.58
CA MET A 130 37.96 -59.29 -7.00
C MET A 130 39.27 -59.19 -6.22
N SER A 131 39.29 -59.71 -4.99
CA SER A 131 40.47 -59.75 -4.14
C SER A 131 40.61 -61.10 -3.44
N MET A 132 41.83 -61.49 -3.06
CA MET A 132 42.08 -62.68 -2.25
C MET A 132 42.78 -62.29 -0.95
N LYS A 133 42.27 -62.84 0.16
CA LYS A 133 42.92 -62.79 1.47
C LYS A 133 42.79 -64.16 2.13
N ASP A 134 43.90 -64.70 2.64
CA ASP A 134 43.92 -65.98 3.36
C ASP A 134 43.24 -67.14 2.60
N ARG A 135 43.47 -67.23 1.27
CA ARG A 135 42.86 -68.21 0.34
C ARG A 135 41.34 -68.07 0.14
N VAL A 136 40.72 -66.99 0.61
CA VAL A 136 39.32 -66.64 0.33
C VAL A 136 39.27 -65.57 -0.75
N VAL A 137 38.55 -65.84 -1.83
CA VAL A 137 38.29 -64.84 -2.88
C VAL A 137 37.00 -64.10 -2.55
N THR A 138 37.07 -62.78 -2.47
CA THR A 138 35.92 -61.89 -2.27
C THR A 138 35.65 -61.10 -3.55
N ALA A 139 34.38 -60.96 -3.90
CA ALA A 139 33.92 -60.16 -5.02
C ALA A 139 32.98 -59.07 -4.50
N GLU A 140 33.21 -57.82 -4.93
CA GLU A 140 32.43 -56.66 -4.55
C GLU A 140 32.00 -55.87 -5.78
N ILE A 141 30.79 -55.30 -5.74
CA ILE A 141 30.34 -54.38 -6.78
C ILE A 141 31.02 -53.04 -6.57
N ILE A 142 31.63 -52.50 -7.63
CA ILE A 142 32.28 -51.19 -7.59
C ILE A 142 31.19 -50.11 -7.54
N ASP A 143 31.29 -49.17 -6.61
CA ASP A 143 30.35 -48.07 -6.47
C ASP A 143 30.21 -47.26 -7.77
N GLY A 144 28.96 -46.98 -8.16
CA GLY A 144 28.64 -46.26 -9.40
C GLY A 144 28.84 -47.07 -10.69
N SER A 145 29.31 -48.32 -10.63
CA SER A 145 29.55 -49.14 -11.83
C SER A 145 28.28 -49.74 -12.46
N VAL A 146 27.17 -49.76 -11.72
CA VAL A 146 25.86 -50.21 -12.20
C VAL A 146 25.13 -49.02 -12.80
N THR A 147 25.06 -48.97 -14.13
CA THR A 147 24.32 -47.96 -14.88
C THR A 147 22.86 -48.39 -15.09
N MET A 148 22.01 -47.45 -15.54
CA MET A 148 20.59 -47.69 -15.84
C MET A 148 20.36 -48.92 -16.73
N ASP A 149 21.21 -49.12 -17.76
CA ASP A 149 21.11 -50.24 -18.70
C ASP A 149 21.39 -51.61 -18.07
N LYS A 150 22.00 -51.64 -16.87
CA LYS A 150 22.26 -52.86 -16.09
C LYS A 150 21.13 -53.21 -15.12
N LEU A 151 20.14 -52.33 -14.95
CA LEU A 151 18.99 -52.57 -14.10
C LEU A 151 17.94 -53.42 -14.82
N ASP A 152 17.07 -54.07 -14.05
CA ASP A 152 15.92 -54.80 -14.59
C ASP A 152 14.95 -53.87 -15.33
N ALA A 153 14.29 -54.38 -16.37
CA ALA A 153 13.39 -53.59 -17.21
C ALA A 153 12.24 -52.94 -16.42
N ALA A 154 11.74 -53.59 -15.35
CA ALA A 154 10.69 -53.02 -14.50
C ALA A 154 11.19 -51.77 -13.76
N ILE A 155 12.40 -51.84 -13.17
CA ILE A 155 13.03 -50.70 -12.46
C ILE A 155 13.34 -49.58 -13.45
N GLN A 156 13.83 -49.92 -14.64
CA GLN A 156 14.07 -48.92 -15.69
C GLN A 156 12.78 -48.19 -16.08
N GLY A 157 11.67 -48.93 -16.21
CA GLY A 157 10.35 -48.38 -16.51
C GLY A 157 9.85 -47.44 -15.42
N GLU A 158 10.00 -47.83 -14.14
CA GLU A 158 9.59 -47.04 -12.98
C GLU A 158 10.33 -45.69 -12.91
N PHE A 159 11.66 -45.69 -13.04
CA PHE A 159 12.42 -44.43 -13.06
C PHE A 159 12.05 -43.53 -14.24
N ARG A 160 11.77 -44.11 -15.41
CA ARG A 160 11.28 -43.33 -16.56
C ARG A 160 9.91 -42.72 -16.26
N GLN A 161 9.02 -43.45 -15.60
CA GLN A 161 7.73 -42.91 -15.17
C GLN A 161 7.92 -41.76 -14.18
N TYR A 162 8.77 -41.92 -13.15
CA TYR A 162 9.07 -40.83 -12.22
C TYR A 162 9.66 -39.59 -12.91
N MET A 163 10.50 -39.78 -13.93
CA MET A 163 10.99 -38.65 -14.74
C MET A 163 9.86 -37.95 -15.49
N LEU A 164 8.90 -38.70 -16.06
CA LEU A 164 7.74 -38.14 -16.76
C LEU A 164 6.81 -37.40 -15.79
N ASP A 165 6.53 -37.99 -14.63
CA ASP A 165 5.69 -37.38 -13.60
C ASP A 165 6.32 -36.09 -13.08
N ALA A 166 7.65 -36.09 -12.86
CA ALA A 166 8.38 -34.89 -12.46
C ALA A 166 8.36 -33.79 -13.52
N GLN A 167 8.49 -34.16 -14.81
CA GLN A 167 8.37 -33.20 -15.92
C GLN A 167 6.96 -32.62 -16.00
N SER A 168 5.93 -33.46 -15.89
CA SER A 168 4.53 -33.02 -15.88
C SER A 168 4.25 -32.07 -14.72
N ALA A 169 4.70 -32.42 -13.51
CA ALA A 169 4.55 -31.58 -12.32
C ALA A 169 5.26 -30.23 -12.48
N ARG A 170 6.47 -30.21 -13.05
CA ARG A 170 7.21 -28.98 -13.37
C ARG A 170 6.44 -28.10 -14.35
N ASP A 171 5.91 -28.69 -15.42
CA ASP A 171 5.21 -27.93 -16.46
C ASP A 171 3.88 -27.37 -15.94
N SER A 172 3.15 -28.13 -15.10
CA SER A 172 1.99 -27.63 -14.38
C SER A 172 2.34 -26.49 -13.42
N ALA A 173 3.42 -26.62 -12.65
CA ALA A 173 3.87 -25.55 -11.74
C ALA A 173 4.22 -24.26 -12.50
N LEU A 174 4.89 -24.38 -13.66
CA LEU A 174 5.18 -23.25 -14.53
C LEU A 174 3.90 -22.60 -15.06
N GLN A 175 2.90 -23.40 -15.45
CA GLN A 175 1.62 -22.88 -15.90
C GLN A 175 0.86 -22.12 -14.79
N TYR A 176 0.84 -22.67 -13.57
CA TYR A 176 0.25 -21.99 -12.41
C TYR A 176 0.96 -20.69 -12.08
N GLN A 177 2.29 -20.65 -12.15
CA GLN A 177 3.07 -19.43 -11.98
C GLN A 177 2.66 -18.37 -13.01
N LYS A 178 2.56 -18.74 -14.29
CA LYS A 178 2.14 -17.84 -15.37
C LYS A 178 0.73 -17.29 -15.13
N PHE A 179 -0.23 -18.13 -14.73
CA PHE A 179 -1.58 -17.67 -14.42
C PHE A 179 -1.63 -16.77 -13.18
N ALA A 180 -0.89 -17.09 -12.12
CA ALA A 180 -0.81 -16.25 -10.94
C ALA A 180 -0.30 -14.85 -11.30
N LYS A 181 0.75 -14.76 -12.13
CA LYS A 181 1.27 -13.48 -12.63
C LYS A 181 0.25 -12.74 -13.48
N ARG A 182 -0.38 -13.43 -14.46
CA ARG A 182 -1.43 -12.89 -15.32
C ARG A 182 -2.53 -12.21 -14.49
N TYR A 183 -3.11 -12.92 -13.52
CA TYR A 183 -4.23 -12.40 -12.74
C TYR A 183 -3.83 -11.33 -11.72
N ALA A 184 -2.59 -11.36 -11.21
CA ALA A 184 -2.13 -10.37 -10.24
C ALA A 184 -1.77 -9.02 -10.90
N ILE A 185 -0.94 -9.05 -11.95
CA ILE A 185 -0.32 -7.84 -12.52
C ILE A 185 -0.35 -7.77 -14.05
N GLY A 186 -0.91 -8.79 -14.72
CA GLY A 186 -0.83 -8.96 -16.16
C GLY A 186 0.46 -9.64 -16.63
N ASP A 187 0.44 -10.16 -17.84
CA ASP A 187 1.60 -10.74 -18.51
C ASP A 187 1.44 -10.62 -20.04
N SER A 188 2.50 -10.17 -20.71
CA SER A 188 2.52 -9.97 -22.17
C SER A 188 2.23 -11.22 -22.99
N GLU A 189 2.44 -12.42 -22.42
CA GLU A 189 2.08 -13.67 -23.08
C GLU A 189 0.55 -13.88 -23.20
N PHE A 190 -0.26 -13.15 -22.42
CA PHE A 190 -1.72 -13.27 -22.39
C PHE A 190 -2.37 -11.95 -22.84
N VAL A 191 -2.86 -11.95 -24.08
CA VAL A 191 -3.59 -10.81 -24.68
C VAL A 191 -4.79 -10.43 -23.78
N GLY A 192 -4.94 -9.13 -23.51
CA GLY A 192 -6.02 -8.58 -22.68
C GLY A 192 -5.71 -8.56 -21.18
N SER A 193 -4.66 -9.25 -20.73
CA SER A 193 -4.31 -9.31 -19.31
C SER A 193 -3.79 -7.98 -18.75
N GLU A 194 -3.47 -6.99 -19.59
CA GLU A 194 -3.10 -5.64 -19.17
C GLU A 194 -4.25 -4.85 -18.53
N THR A 195 -5.50 -5.21 -18.86
CA THR A 195 -6.72 -4.59 -18.31
C THR A 195 -7.60 -5.56 -17.52
N ASP A 196 -7.35 -6.86 -17.61
CA ASP A 196 -8.04 -7.91 -16.85
C ASP A 196 -7.10 -8.52 -15.80
N ASN A 197 -6.73 -7.72 -14.80
CA ASN A 197 -5.91 -8.14 -13.67
C ASN A 197 -6.22 -7.33 -12.40
N ALA A 198 -5.84 -7.87 -11.24
CA ALA A 198 -6.10 -7.26 -9.93
C ALA A 198 -5.48 -5.87 -9.78
N LYS A 199 -4.24 -5.66 -10.27
CA LYS A 199 -3.58 -4.35 -10.24
C LYS A 199 -4.38 -3.30 -11.02
N TYR A 200 -4.87 -3.63 -12.22
CA TYR A 200 -5.66 -2.71 -13.04
C TYR A 200 -6.95 -2.27 -12.32
N TYR A 201 -7.72 -3.23 -11.80
CA TYR A 201 -8.95 -2.91 -11.06
C TYR A 201 -8.70 -2.11 -9.77
N TYR A 202 -7.59 -2.39 -9.08
CA TYR A 202 -7.16 -1.62 -7.91
C TYR A 202 -6.85 -0.16 -8.28
N GLU A 203 -6.05 0.08 -9.32
CA GLU A 203 -5.69 1.44 -9.75
C GLU A 203 -6.94 2.20 -10.22
N GLN A 204 -7.85 1.56 -10.96
CA GLN A 204 -9.10 2.19 -11.37
C GLN A 204 -9.97 2.58 -10.17
N THR A 205 -10.07 1.71 -9.17
CA THR A 205 -10.81 1.99 -7.93
C THR A 205 -10.18 3.15 -7.16
N LYS A 206 -8.84 3.19 -7.10
CA LYS A 206 -8.09 4.28 -6.46
C LYS A 206 -8.36 5.61 -7.15
N THR A 207 -8.25 5.67 -8.48
CA THR A 207 -8.58 6.88 -9.25
C THR A 207 -10.04 7.30 -9.05
N ASN A 208 -10.98 6.36 -9.05
CA ASN A 208 -12.39 6.67 -8.80
C ASN A 208 -12.62 7.23 -7.39
N ALA A 209 -11.91 6.73 -6.37
CA ALA A 209 -11.97 7.24 -5.01
C ALA A 209 -11.40 8.66 -4.91
N GLU A 210 -10.29 8.95 -5.60
CA GLU A 210 -9.71 10.30 -5.70
C GLU A 210 -10.69 11.28 -6.36
N ILE A 211 -11.35 10.87 -7.46
CA ILE A 211 -12.40 11.67 -8.12
C ILE A 211 -13.59 11.90 -7.18
N ALA A 212 -14.04 10.86 -6.47
CA ALA A 212 -15.16 10.99 -5.53
C ALA A 212 -14.83 11.97 -4.39
N ALA A 213 -13.62 11.94 -3.86
CA ALA A 213 -13.16 12.89 -2.86
C ALA A 213 -13.13 14.33 -3.40
N SER A 214 -12.61 14.54 -4.61
CA SER A 214 -12.62 15.85 -5.27
C SER A 214 -14.05 16.37 -5.47
N ASN A 215 -14.96 15.51 -5.94
CA ASN A 215 -16.36 15.88 -6.16
C ASN A 215 -17.07 16.25 -4.84
N ALA A 216 -16.79 15.53 -3.75
CA ALA A 216 -17.33 15.84 -2.43
C ALA A 216 -16.85 17.22 -1.95
N GLN A 217 -15.58 17.55 -2.16
CA GLN A 217 -15.03 18.85 -1.81
C GLN A 217 -15.62 19.99 -2.66
N SER A 218 -15.82 19.78 -3.96
CA SER A 218 -16.55 20.74 -4.81
C SER A 218 -17.99 20.95 -4.33
N ALA A 219 -18.69 19.88 -3.96
CA ALA A 219 -20.06 19.98 -3.44
C ALA A 219 -20.14 20.73 -2.09
N GLU A 220 -19.12 20.58 -1.23
CA GLU A 220 -19.01 21.35 0.02
C GLU A 220 -18.85 22.85 -0.27
N VAL A 221 -17.95 23.24 -1.18
CA VAL A 221 -17.76 24.64 -1.60
C VAL A 221 -19.02 25.23 -2.24
N ASP A 222 -19.73 24.46 -3.06
CA ASP A 222 -21.00 24.88 -3.66
C ASP A 222 -22.07 25.10 -2.58
N SER A 223 -22.12 24.24 -1.57
CA SER A 223 -23.03 24.37 -0.41
C SER A 223 -22.72 25.61 0.43
N GLU A 224 -21.44 25.89 0.70
CA GLU A 224 -21.00 27.11 1.39
C GLU A 224 -21.39 28.36 0.58
N THR A 225 -21.17 28.33 -0.73
CA THR A 225 -21.53 29.43 -1.64
C THR A 225 -23.03 29.66 -1.64
N ALA A 226 -23.84 28.60 -1.72
CA ALA A 226 -25.30 28.71 -1.65
C ALA A 226 -25.77 29.31 -0.32
N THR A 227 -25.15 28.90 0.79
CA THR A 227 -25.43 29.44 2.12
C THR A 227 -25.11 30.93 2.20
N ALA A 228 -23.95 31.35 1.68
CA ALA A 228 -23.55 32.74 1.62
C ALA A 228 -24.51 33.58 0.75
N GLN A 229 -24.93 33.06 -0.41
CA GLN A 229 -25.90 33.73 -1.28
C GLN A 229 -27.28 33.88 -0.61
N ALA A 230 -27.73 32.85 0.13
CA ALA A 230 -28.98 32.92 0.90
C ALA A 230 -28.92 34.00 2.00
N ALA A 231 -27.78 34.13 2.69
CA ALA A 231 -27.55 35.18 3.67
C ALA A 231 -27.59 36.59 3.04
N ILE A 232 -26.92 36.77 1.88
CA ILE A 232 -26.97 38.02 1.11
C ILE A 232 -28.40 38.35 0.67
N ALA A 233 -29.16 37.38 0.18
CA ALA A 233 -30.55 37.56 -0.22
C ALA A 233 -31.43 38.00 0.97
N THR A 234 -31.23 37.38 2.14
CA THR A 234 -31.93 37.74 3.39
C THR A 234 -31.60 39.17 3.82
N GLN A 235 -30.32 39.58 3.73
CA GLN A 235 -29.92 40.94 4.03
C GLN A 235 -30.53 41.95 3.05
N LYS A 236 -30.54 41.63 1.75
CA LYS A 236 -31.18 42.48 0.73
C LYS A 236 -32.68 42.65 0.99
N ALA A 237 -33.37 41.57 1.37
CA ALA A 237 -34.79 41.64 1.72
C ALA A 237 -35.03 42.54 2.95
N THR A 238 -34.20 42.39 4.00
CA THR A 238 -34.25 43.23 5.20
C THR A 238 -34.03 44.70 4.87
N ASN A 239 -33.03 45.02 4.05
CA ASN A 239 -32.75 46.38 3.60
C ASN A 239 -33.91 46.95 2.78
N ALA A 240 -34.50 46.15 1.88
CA ALA A 240 -35.66 46.57 1.09
C ALA A 240 -36.89 46.86 1.98
N SER A 241 -37.16 46.04 2.99
CA SER A 241 -38.21 46.30 3.99
C SER A 241 -37.95 47.59 4.77
N ALA A 242 -36.71 47.84 5.19
CA ALA A 242 -36.34 49.09 5.85
C ALA A 242 -36.55 50.31 4.94
N SER A 243 -36.14 50.22 3.67
CA SER A 243 -36.38 51.28 2.68
C SER A 243 -37.88 51.53 2.44
N ALA A 244 -38.70 50.48 2.37
CA ALA A 244 -40.15 50.61 2.23
C ALA A 244 -40.79 51.29 3.44
N ASN A 245 -40.37 50.94 4.66
CA ASN A 245 -40.83 51.58 5.89
C ASN A 245 -40.45 53.07 5.93
N ASN A 246 -39.22 53.41 5.55
CA ASN A 246 -38.78 54.81 5.48
C ASN A 246 -39.61 55.61 4.45
N ALA A 247 -39.84 55.04 3.25
CA ALA A 247 -40.68 55.70 2.24
C ALA A 247 -42.13 55.88 2.70
N ALA A 248 -42.69 54.92 3.44
CA ALA A 248 -44.03 55.05 4.05
C ALA A 248 -44.07 56.15 5.11
N ALA A 249 -43.02 56.26 5.95
CA ALA A 249 -42.89 57.34 6.93
C ALA A 249 -42.77 58.71 6.23
N ASP A 250 -41.96 58.82 5.18
CA ASP A 250 -41.83 60.04 4.38
C ASP A 250 -43.17 60.45 3.74
N ALA A 251 -43.95 59.48 3.24
CA ALA A 251 -45.28 59.73 2.70
C ALA A 251 -46.25 60.27 3.77
N GLN A 252 -46.24 59.70 4.99
CA GLN A 252 -47.05 60.21 6.11
C GLN A 252 -46.66 61.64 6.48
N ILE A 253 -45.36 61.93 6.55
CA ILE A 253 -44.86 63.29 6.82
C ILE A 253 -45.32 64.25 5.71
N ALA A 254 -45.28 63.83 4.45
CA ALA A 254 -45.78 64.64 3.33
C ALA A 254 -47.28 64.91 3.45
N THR A 255 -48.09 63.92 3.81
CA THR A 255 -49.54 64.08 4.07
C THR A 255 -49.81 65.07 5.19
N GLN A 256 -49.13 64.95 6.34
CA GLN A 256 -49.28 65.89 7.45
C GLN A 256 -48.92 67.32 7.04
N LYS A 257 -47.83 67.50 6.28
CA LYS A 257 -47.45 68.82 5.75
C LYS A 257 -48.52 69.38 4.80
N ALA A 258 -49.12 68.55 3.95
CA ALA A 258 -50.20 68.96 3.07
C ALA A 258 -51.45 69.39 3.86
N GLU A 259 -51.85 68.62 4.90
CA GLU A 259 -52.96 68.97 5.79
C GLU A 259 -52.72 70.31 6.50
N VAL A 260 -51.51 70.53 7.03
CA VAL A 260 -51.12 71.81 7.64
C VAL A 260 -51.20 72.94 6.61
N ALA A 261 -50.72 72.72 5.38
CA ALA A 261 -50.82 73.71 4.31
C ALA A 261 -52.28 74.04 3.95
N THR A 262 -53.16 73.04 3.90
CA THR A 262 -54.61 73.23 3.70
C THR A 262 -55.24 74.03 4.84
N GLN A 263 -54.92 73.70 6.09
CA GLN A 263 -55.40 74.48 7.26
C GLN A 263 -54.91 75.93 7.21
N GLN A 264 -53.64 76.16 6.86
CA GLN A 264 -53.09 77.52 6.70
C GLN A 264 -53.78 78.29 5.56
N ALA A 265 -54.09 77.63 4.44
CA ALA A 265 -54.85 78.23 3.35
C ALA A 265 -56.28 78.61 3.78
N GLN A 266 -56.94 77.76 4.57
CA GLN A 266 -58.26 78.06 5.12
C GLN A 266 -58.21 79.26 6.09
N VAL A 267 -57.23 79.29 7.01
CA VAL A 267 -57.01 80.42 7.91
C VAL A 267 -56.76 81.72 7.12
N ALA A 268 -56.00 81.64 6.02
CA ALA A 268 -55.77 82.79 5.14
C ALA A 268 -57.07 83.26 4.46
N ALA A 269 -57.92 82.33 3.99
CA ALA A 269 -59.22 82.65 3.39
C ALA A 269 -60.19 83.27 4.41
N GLU A 270 -60.26 82.74 5.63
CA GLU A 270 -61.07 83.29 6.73
C GLU A 270 -60.62 84.71 7.09
N LYS A 271 -59.29 84.95 7.17
CA LYS A 271 -58.75 86.30 7.37
C LYS A 271 -59.11 87.25 6.22
N ALA A 272 -59.07 86.79 4.97
CA ALA A 272 -59.48 87.59 3.81
C ALA A 272 -60.97 87.94 3.86
N GLN A 273 -61.83 86.99 4.23
CA GLN A 273 -63.27 87.22 4.40
C GLN A 273 -63.55 88.22 5.54
N ALA A 274 -62.87 88.06 6.68
CA ALA A 274 -62.99 89.00 7.81
C ALA A 274 -62.55 90.42 7.42
N ALA A 275 -61.48 90.55 6.63
CA ALA A 275 -61.06 91.84 6.09
C ALA A 275 -62.13 92.45 5.16
N SER A 276 -62.73 91.66 4.26
CA SER A 276 -63.81 92.12 3.36
C SER A 276 -65.07 92.53 4.13
N THR A 277 -65.45 91.80 5.19
CA THR A 277 -66.55 92.20 6.08
C THR A 277 -66.21 93.50 6.83
N SER A 278 -64.98 93.65 7.31
CA SER A 278 -64.52 94.88 7.96
C SER A 278 -64.55 96.07 7.00
N GLU A 279 -64.19 95.87 5.73
CA GLU A 279 -64.30 96.89 4.67
C GLU A 279 -65.75 97.32 4.45
N SER A 280 -66.67 96.36 4.30
CA SER A 280 -68.11 96.63 4.12
C SER A 280 -68.70 97.40 5.31
N ASN A 281 -68.36 97.00 6.54
CA ASN A 281 -68.77 97.71 7.76
C ASN A 281 -68.24 99.15 7.79
N ALA A 282 -67.00 99.38 7.35
CA ALA A 282 -66.44 100.73 7.28
C ALA A 282 -67.18 101.60 6.24
N ILE A 283 -67.56 101.03 5.09
CA ILE A 283 -68.37 101.70 4.07
C ILE A 283 -69.75 102.08 4.63
N GLU A 284 -70.45 101.16 5.30
CA GLU A 284 -71.75 101.43 5.92
C GLU A 284 -71.68 102.54 6.97
N GLN A 285 -70.66 102.52 7.83
CA GLN A 285 -70.46 103.56 8.84
C GLN A 285 -70.16 104.93 8.21
N ALA A 286 -69.38 104.96 7.11
CA ALA A 286 -69.16 106.18 6.36
C ALA A 286 -70.46 106.73 5.73
N GLN A 287 -71.30 105.83 5.20
CA GLN A 287 -72.62 106.19 4.66
C GLN A 287 -73.54 106.76 5.75
N ALA A 288 -73.64 106.09 6.91
CA ALA A 288 -74.45 106.54 8.03
C ALA A 288 -73.99 107.89 8.60
N ALA A 289 -72.67 108.12 8.63
CA ALA A 289 -72.10 109.42 9.01
C ALA A 289 -72.47 110.51 7.99
N SER A 290 -72.43 110.20 6.69
CA SER A 290 -72.88 111.11 5.62
C SER A 290 -74.37 111.45 5.74
N ASP A 291 -75.22 110.44 5.95
CA ASP A 291 -76.67 110.62 6.10
C ASP A 291 -77.00 111.45 7.34
N SER A 292 -76.30 111.22 8.46
CA SER A 292 -76.44 112.02 9.68
C SER A 292 -76.03 113.47 9.47
N ALA A 293 -74.96 113.73 8.70
CA ALA A 293 -74.55 115.08 8.34
C ALA A 293 -75.62 115.80 7.48
N LEU A 294 -76.22 115.09 6.52
CA LEU A 294 -77.34 115.61 5.73
C LEU A 294 -78.56 115.92 6.61
N LEU A 295 -78.93 115.04 7.54
CA LEU A 295 -80.04 115.25 8.46
C LEU A 295 -79.80 116.46 9.38
N SER A 296 -78.59 116.62 9.88
CA SER A 296 -78.22 117.78 10.71
C SER A 296 -78.32 119.10 9.93
N LYS A 297 -77.89 119.12 8.66
CA LYS A 297 -78.05 120.29 7.77
C LYS A 297 -79.52 120.62 7.54
N ARG A 298 -80.34 119.59 7.35
CA ARG A 298 -81.78 119.69 7.13
C ARG A 298 -82.50 120.43 8.27
N TYR A 299 -82.27 120.00 9.52
CA TYR A 299 -82.88 120.65 10.68
C TYR A 299 -82.34 122.06 10.97
N ALA A 300 -81.07 122.33 10.65
CA ALA A 300 -80.45 123.61 10.92
C ALA A 300 -80.93 124.73 9.99
N VAL A 301 -80.97 124.48 8.68
CA VAL A 301 -81.17 125.55 7.66
C VAL A 301 -82.05 125.15 6.47
N GLY A 302 -82.57 123.92 6.43
CA GLY A 302 -83.34 123.40 5.30
C GLY A 302 -82.49 123.14 4.03
N GLY A 303 -83.15 122.83 2.91
CA GLY A 303 -82.52 122.72 1.59
C GLY A 303 -81.79 121.40 1.30
N VAL A 304 -82.18 120.30 1.96
CA VAL A 304 -81.66 118.94 1.68
C VAL A 304 -82.61 118.17 0.76
N ILE A 305 -83.93 118.35 0.93
CA ILE A 305 -84.96 117.97 -0.05
C ILE A 305 -85.81 119.18 -0.40
N ALA A 306 -86.50 119.16 -1.55
CA ALA A 306 -87.20 120.32 -2.11
C ALA A 306 -88.31 120.87 -1.19
N GLU A 307 -88.79 120.06 -0.26
CA GLU A 307 -89.92 120.37 0.63
C GLU A 307 -89.53 121.07 1.94
N ASP A 308 -88.23 121.11 2.34
CA ASP A 308 -87.76 121.69 3.61
C ASP A 308 -87.58 123.23 3.57
N THR A 309 -88.43 123.95 2.86
CA THR A 309 -88.38 125.43 2.83
C THR A 309 -89.03 126.05 4.08
N GLN A 310 -89.73 125.26 4.89
CA GLN A 310 -90.49 125.65 6.09
C GLN A 310 -90.27 124.57 7.19
N ASP A 311 -90.44 124.91 8.49
CA ASP A 311 -90.19 124.01 9.65
C ASP A 311 -88.72 123.57 9.87
N ASN A 312 -87.80 124.53 9.81
CA ASN A 312 -86.41 124.38 10.25
C ASN A 312 -86.01 125.55 11.15
N ALA A 313 -84.89 125.43 11.88
CA ALA A 313 -84.48 126.46 12.84
C ALA A 313 -84.32 127.85 12.17
N GLY A 314 -83.83 127.89 10.91
CA GLY A 314 -83.73 129.11 10.12
C GLY A 314 -85.08 129.76 9.80
N TRP A 315 -86.12 128.97 9.53
CA TRP A 315 -87.47 129.47 9.24
C TRP A 315 -88.14 130.09 10.47
N TYR A 316 -88.07 129.43 11.64
CA TYR A 316 -88.65 129.97 12.88
C TYR A 316 -87.99 131.28 13.32
N TYR A 317 -86.69 131.42 13.07
CA TYR A 317 -85.99 132.68 13.33
C TYR A 317 -86.59 133.86 12.54
N GLN A 318 -86.97 133.65 11.28
CA GLN A 318 -87.59 134.70 10.46
C GLN A 318 -89.01 135.06 10.91
N GLN A 319 -89.81 134.07 11.35
CA GLN A 319 -91.15 134.33 11.88
C GLN A 319 -91.13 135.15 13.17
N CYS A 320 -90.22 134.83 14.09
CA CYS A 320 -90.06 135.63 15.31
C CYS A 320 -89.67 137.09 15.01
N LYS A 321 -88.89 137.29 13.94
CA LYS A 321 -88.47 138.62 13.49
C LYS A 321 -89.64 139.45 12.95
N SER A 322 -90.59 138.84 12.24
CA SER A 322 -91.82 139.52 11.76
C SER A 322 -92.77 139.88 12.90
N ILE A 323 -93.02 138.97 13.85
CA ILE A 323 -93.94 139.21 14.98
C ILE A 323 -93.44 140.36 15.87
N LYS A 324 -92.12 140.48 16.06
CA LYS A 324 -91.52 141.61 16.80
C LYS A 324 -91.93 142.97 16.21
N ALA A 325 -91.99 143.08 14.88
CA ALA A 325 -92.28 144.36 14.22
C ALA A 325 -93.75 144.81 14.36
N GLU A 326 -94.69 143.89 14.55
CA GLU A 326 -96.12 144.22 14.72
C GLU A 326 -96.47 144.71 16.13
N VAL A 327 -95.74 144.28 17.17
CA VAL A 327 -96.01 144.67 18.57
C VAL A 327 -95.58 146.10 18.87
N GLU A 328 -94.58 146.63 18.16
CA GLU A 328 -94.07 148.00 18.38
C GLU A 328 -95.00 149.11 17.85
N ALA A 329 -96.08 148.78 17.12
CA ALA A 329 -96.92 149.77 16.41
C ALA A 329 -98.22 150.19 17.14
N THR A 330 -98.61 149.58 18.26
CA THR A 330 -100.03 149.68 18.72
C THR A 330 -100.29 149.88 20.22
N ALA A 331 -99.30 150.20 21.07
CA ALA A 331 -99.54 150.40 22.51
C ALA A 331 -98.83 151.64 23.09
N ASP A 332 -99.64 152.64 23.48
CA ASP A 332 -99.23 153.85 24.22
C ASP A 332 -99.37 153.56 25.73
N LEU A 333 -98.25 153.35 26.45
CA LEU A 333 -98.26 153.06 27.89
C LEU A 333 -97.17 153.85 28.63
N VAL A 334 -97.59 154.93 29.32
CA VAL A 334 -96.76 155.78 30.19
C VAL A 334 -97.00 155.38 31.66
N ILE A 335 -95.95 154.93 32.36
CA ILE A 335 -95.98 154.51 33.78
C ILE A 335 -95.22 155.56 34.63
N PRO A 336 -95.91 156.37 35.47
CA PRO A 336 -95.29 157.38 36.33
C PRO A 336 -94.63 156.79 37.59
N ARG A 337 -93.48 157.34 37.99
CA ARG A 337 -92.73 156.98 39.21
C ARG A 337 -92.93 158.04 40.29
N PHE A 338 -93.48 157.65 41.43
CA PHE A 338 -93.68 158.50 42.60
C PHE A 338 -92.63 158.19 43.67
N TYR A 339 -92.08 159.22 44.33
CA TYR A 339 -91.20 159.07 45.49
C TYR A 339 -91.51 160.13 46.56
N ILE A 340 -91.17 159.84 47.82
CA ILE A 340 -91.40 160.75 48.95
C ILE A 340 -90.09 161.48 49.25
N ASP A 341 -90.13 162.81 49.31
CA ASP A 341 -89.00 163.61 49.80
C ASP A 341 -89.04 163.63 51.34
N PHE A 342 -88.11 162.89 51.95
CA PHE A 342 -88.02 162.72 53.40
C PHE A 342 -87.65 163.99 54.18
N THR A 343 -87.28 165.07 53.51
CA THR A 343 -86.95 166.35 54.16
C THR A 343 -88.20 167.19 54.40
N THR A 344 -89.19 167.11 53.49
CA THR A 344 -90.40 167.94 53.53
C THR A 344 -91.68 167.13 53.78
N GLY A 345 -91.62 165.80 53.70
CA GLY A 345 -92.75 164.90 53.90
C GLY A 345 -93.79 164.93 52.78
N LYS A 346 -93.45 165.48 51.61
CA LYS A 346 -94.35 165.58 50.44
C LYS A 346 -94.04 164.47 49.40
N LEU A 347 -95.09 163.93 48.78
CA LEU A 347 -95.00 163.00 47.65
C LEU A 347 -94.70 163.80 46.36
N MET A 348 -93.64 163.42 45.63
CA MET A 348 -93.14 164.13 44.44
C MET A 348 -93.10 163.19 43.21
N SER A 349 -93.33 163.77 42.03
CA SER A 349 -93.20 163.13 40.70
C SER A 349 -92.19 163.92 39.87
N ASP A 350 -91.32 163.22 39.12
CA ASP A 350 -90.26 163.81 38.31
C ASP A 350 -90.74 164.34 36.94
N LYS A 351 -92.01 164.09 36.56
CA LYS A 351 -92.68 164.75 35.43
C LYS A 351 -94.13 165.14 35.73
N ALA A 352 -94.51 166.30 35.18
CA ALA A 352 -95.70 167.08 35.52
C ALA A 352 -97.02 166.30 35.33
N ALA A 353 -97.68 165.99 36.44
CA ALA A 353 -99.05 165.46 36.43
C ALA A 353 -100.02 166.63 36.23
N GLN A 354 -100.60 166.75 35.04
CA GLN A 354 -101.69 167.68 34.77
C GLN A 354 -102.99 167.11 35.33
N GLY A 355 -103.72 167.88 36.15
CA GLY A 355 -105.13 167.63 36.47
C GLY A 355 -105.50 167.18 37.89
N MET A 356 -104.56 167.02 38.84
CA MET A 356 -104.89 166.67 40.24
C MET A 356 -104.01 167.38 41.27
N ARG A 357 -104.63 168.02 42.26
CA ARG A 357 -103.95 168.67 43.39
C ARG A 357 -104.27 167.92 44.68
N PHE A 358 -103.24 167.62 45.50
CA PHE A 358 -103.40 166.99 46.81
C PHE A 358 -102.72 167.79 47.94
N TRP A 359 -103.35 167.88 49.11
CA TRP A 359 -102.74 168.50 50.32
C TRP A 359 -103.24 167.87 51.63
N ILE A 360 -102.49 168.07 52.73
CA ILE A 360 -102.84 167.61 54.08
C ILE A 360 -103.04 168.82 54.99
N GLU A 361 -104.19 168.89 55.66
CA GLU A 361 -104.51 169.90 56.68
C GLU A 361 -105.19 169.21 57.87
N ASN A 362 -104.72 169.46 59.10
CA ASN A 362 -105.22 168.84 60.34
C ASN A 362 -105.36 167.30 60.30
N GLY A 363 -104.40 166.60 59.68
CA GLY A 363 -104.36 165.13 59.64
C GLY A 363 -105.33 164.47 58.66
N LYS A 364 -105.94 165.25 57.74
CA LYS A 364 -106.74 164.72 56.63
C LYS A 364 -106.13 165.10 55.29
N PHE A 365 -106.08 164.12 54.39
CA PHE A 365 -105.61 164.27 53.01
C PHE A 365 -106.79 164.61 52.10
N TYR A 366 -106.65 165.69 51.32
CA TYR A 366 -107.66 166.21 50.39
C TYR A 366 -107.12 166.14 48.96
N GLY A 367 -108.01 165.93 47.99
CA GLY A 367 -107.68 166.03 46.57
C GLY A 367 -108.88 166.41 45.69
N GLU A 368 -108.61 167.17 44.62
CA GLU A 368 -109.60 167.52 43.59
C GLU A 368 -109.05 167.26 42.17
N THR A 369 -109.96 166.99 41.23
CA THR A 369 -109.70 166.76 39.80
C THR A 369 -110.12 167.98 38.98
N GLU A 370 -109.20 168.56 38.20
CA GLU A 370 -109.51 169.59 37.20
C GLU A 370 -110.01 168.93 35.91
N ALA A 371 -111.19 169.34 35.43
CA ALA A 371 -111.72 168.92 34.13
C ALA A 371 -111.07 169.74 33.00
N THR A 372 -110.62 169.07 31.94
CA THR A 372 -110.24 169.74 30.68
C THR A 372 -110.80 168.98 29.48
N VAL A 373 -111.30 169.77 28.53
CA VAL A 373 -111.97 169.47 27.26
C VAL A 373 -111.13 168.63 26.30
#